data_AF-A0AAD5PVV0-F1
#
_entry.id   AF-A0AAD5PVV0-F1
#
_cell.length_a   1.000
_cell.length_b   1.000
_cell.length_c   1.000
_cell.angle_alpha   90.00
_cell.angle_beta   90.00
_cell.angle_gamma   90.00
#
_symmetry.space_group_name_H-M   'P 1'
#
loop_
_entity.id
_entity.type
_entity.pdbx_description
1 polymer ?
#
loop_
_entity_poly.entity_id
_entity_poly.type
_entity_poly.pdbx_seq_one_letter_code
_entity_poly.pdbx_strand_id
1 'polypeptide(L)'
;MRSPTLSFVASVFLLSCIAIADELQSTNVVKARIEVKKFIYEDVELFHNVLFKSIPGASPSILLLNEFDEIVEKVDISEFSREECNNFLLRRGFFKKSNTMDEVPEHLLNGPYFPKEDL
;
A
#
# COMPACT_ATOMS: atom_id res chain seq x y z
N MET A 1 12.15 -38.86 46.18
CA MET A 1 11.96 -38.85 44.71
C MET A 1 11.57 -37.44 44.29
N ARG A 2 12.47 -36.67 43.67
CA ARG A 2 12.18 -35.34 43.11
C ARG A 2 12.09 -35.49 41.59
N SER A 3 10.91 -35.32 41.03
CA SER A 3 10.68 -35.31 39.58
C SER A 3 11.26 -34.03 38.97
N PRO A 4 12.11 -34.11 37.94
CA PRO A 4 12.59 -32.95 37.22
C PRO A 4 12.03 -32.96 35.81
N THR A 5 10.85 -32.39 35.55
CA THR A 5 10.36 -32.27 34.16
C THR A 5 9.59 -31.01 33.82
N LEU A 6 9.26 -30.12 34.77
CA LEU A 6 8.35 -29.00 34.46
C LEU A 6 9.04 -27.73 33.92
N SER A 7 10.37 -27.56 34.11
CA SER A 7 11.05 -26.31 33.72
C SER A 7 11.53 -26.27 32.26
N PHE A 8 11.81 -27.42 31.65
CA PHE A 8 12.42 -27.47 30.32
C PHE A 8 11.39 -27.24 29.19
N VAL A 9 10.16 -27.71 29.38
CA VAL A 9 9.11 -27.65 28.35
C VAL A 9 8.62 -26.21 28.12
N ALA A 10 8.45 -25.43 29.18
CA ALA A 10 8.04 -24.03 29.08
C ALA A 10 9.10 -23.16 28.39
N SER A 11 10.38 -23.39 28.68
CA SER A 11 11.49 -22.64 28.06
C SER A 11 11.62 -22.91 26.56
N VAL A 12 11.43 -24.16 26.13
CA VAL A 12 11.48 -24.52 24.70
C VAL A 12 10.29 -23.94 23.93
N PHE A 13 9.11 -23.92 24.53
CA PHE A 13 7.90 -23.36 23.91
C PHE A 13 7.99 -21.83 23.71
N LEU A 14 8.55 -21.12 24.70
CA LEU A 14 8.73 -19.67 24.62
C LEU A 14 9.75 -19.27 23.55
N LEU A 15 10.84 -20.04 23.41
CA LEU A 15 11.85 -19.85 22.37
C LEU A 15 11.31 -20.12 20.95
N SER A 16 10.45 -21.12 20.76
CA SER A 16 9.85 -21.37 19.43
C SER A 16 8.85 -20.27 19.04
N CYS A 17 8.06 -19.75 19.98
CA CYS A 17 7.12 -18.66 19.70
C CYS A 17 7.82 -17.37 19.25
N ILE A 18 9.00 -17.07 19.79
CA ILE A 18 9.77 -15.88 19.39
C ILE A 18 10.30 -16.02 17.96
N ALA A 19 10.81 -17.20 17.56
CA ALA A 19 11.28 -17.44 16.20
C ALA A 19 10.18 -17.36 15.13
N ILE A 20 8.95 -17.77 15.46
CA ILE A 20 7.80 -17.74 14.53
C ILE A 20 7.33 -16.30 14.25
N ALA A 21 7.46 -15.38 15.22
CA ALA A 21 7.00 -13.99 15.04
C ALA A 21 7.85 -13.20 14.03
N ASP A 22 9.16 -13.42 14.03
CA ASP A 22 10.12 -12.73 13.14
C ASP A 22 9.93 -13.15 11.66
N GLU A 23 9.67 -14.44 11.43
CA GLU A 23 9.47 -14.99 10.08
C GLU A 23 8.16 -14.51 9.44
N LEU A 24 7.10 -14.34 10.25
CA LEU A 24 5.83 -13.76 9.79
C LEU A 24 5.96 -12.29 9.39
N GLN A 25 6.80 -11.49 10.08
CA GLN A 25 7.00 -10.09 9.70
C GLN A 25 7.71 -9.97 8.33
N SER A 26 8.73 -10.77 8.09
CA SER A 26 9.48 -10.74 6.82
C SER A 26 8.61 -11.12 5.61
N THR A 27 7.74 -12.12 5.73
CA THR A 27 6.86 -12.58 4.65
C THR A 27 5.77 -11.55 4.32
N ASN A 28 5.20 -10.89 5.33
CA ASN A 28 4.21 -9.83 5.15
C ASN A 28 4.80 -8.61 4.45
N VAL A 29 6.02 -8.18 4.81
CA VAL A 29 6.72 -7.08 4.14
C VAL A 29 7.03 -7.40 2.68
N VAL A 30 7.50 -8.62 2.39
CA VAL A 30 7.76 -9.05 1.01
C VAL A 30 6.47 -9.09 0.20
N LYS A 31 5.37 -9.58 0.78
CA LYS A 31 4.06 -9.62 0.13
C LYS A 31 3.54 -8.20 -0.16
N ALA A 32 3.58 -7.29 0.82
CA ALA A 32 3.16 -5.90 0.63
C ALA A 32 3.95 -5.21 -0.50
N ARG A 33 5.27 -5.41 -0.55
CA ARG A 33 6.12 -4.88 -1.65
C ARG A 33 5.73 -5.41 -3.03
N ILE A 34 5.32 -6.68 -3.14
CA ILE A 34 4.85 -7.26 -4.40
C ILE A 34 3.52 -6.61 -4.81
N GLU A 35 2.60 -6.43 -3.87
CA GLU A 35 1.28 -5.85 -4.13
C GLU A 35 1.37 -4.37 -4.53
N VAL A 36 2.19 -3.58 -3.83
CA VAL A 36 2.49 -2.19 -4.21
C VAL A 36 3.12 -2.12 -5.60
N LYS A 37 4.01 -3.07 -5.93
CA LYS A 37 4.62 -3.12 -7.26
C LYS A 37 3.58 -3.39 -8.34
N LYS A 38 2.64 -4.33 -8.13
CA LYS A 38 1.55 -4.57 -9.08
C LYS A 38 0.67 -3.33 -9.25
N PHE A 39 0.32 -2.66 -8.16
CA PHE A 39 -0.41 -1.39 -8.21
C PHE A 39 0.30 -0.36 -9.11
N ILE A 40 1.61 -0.18 -8.91
CA ILE A 40 2.42 0.79 -9.68
C ILE A 40 2.43 0.46 -11.19
N TYR A 41 2.62 -0.80 -11.57
CA TYR A 41 2.82 -1.15 -12.98
C TYR A 41 1.51 -1.47 -13.73
N GLU A 42 0.44 -1.84 -13.02
CA GLU A 42 -0.81 -2.27 -13.66
C GLU A 42 -1.96 -1.27 -13.45
N ASP A 43 -2.05 -0.61 -12.29
CA ASP A 43 -3.21 0.24 -11.97
C ASP A 43 -2.93 1.73 -12.16
N VAL A 44 -1.70 2.20 -11.89
CA VAL A 44 -1.39 3.65 -11.97
C VAL A 44 -1.70 4.23 -13.35
N GLU A 45 -1.41 3.51 -14.43
CA GLU A 45 -1.70 3.94 -15.81
C GLU A 45 -3.20 4.09 -16.11
N LEU A 46 -4.05 3.45 -15.31
CA LEU A 46 -5.50 3.53 -15.42
C LEU A 46 -6.07 4.75 -14.70
N PHE A 47 -5.34 5.33 -13.75
CA PHE A 47 -5.79 6.52 -13.04
C PHE A 47 -5.47 7.79 -13.82
N HIS A 48 -6.46 8.67 -13.97
CA HIS A 48 -6.24 10.00 -14.53
C HIS A 48 -5.44 10.87 -13.56
N ASN A 49 -4.48 11.66 -14.06
CA ASN A 49 -3.62 12.55 -13.28
C ASN A 49 -2.85 11.87 -12.13
N VAL A 50 -2.45 10.62 -12.32
CA VAL A 50 -1.53 9.91 -11.40
C VAL A 50 -0.28 9.48 -12.17
N LEU A 51 0.89 9.75 -11.60
CA LEU A 51 2.17 9.44 -12.20
C LEU A 51 3.06 8.70 -11.20
N PHE A 52 3.77 7.69 -11.67
CA PHE A 52 4.80 7.01 -10.89
C PHE A 52 6.18 7.59 -11.15
N LYS A 53 6.93 7.87 -10.08
CA LYS A 53 8.33 8.28 -10.14
C LYS A 53 9.18 7.37 -9.24
N SER A 54 10.13 6.66 -9.84
CA SER A 54 11.07 5.82 -9.11
C SER A 54 12.18 6.67 -8.48
N ILE A 55 12.34 6.54 -7.15
CA ILE A 55 13.43 7.16 -6.39
C ILE A 55 14.23 6.02 -5.73
N PRO A 56 15.50 5.79 -6.11
CA PRO A 56 16.31 4.71 -5.54
C PRO A 56 16.47 4.88 -4.03
N GLY A 57 16.23 3.80 -3.28
CA GLY A 57 16.43 3.76 -1.82
C GLY A 57 15.35 4.46 -0.98
N ALA A 58 14.30 5.01 -1.60
CA ALA A 58 13.17 5.56 -0.87
C ALA A 58 12.06 4.52 -0.66
N SER A 59 11.37 4.59 0.47
CA SER A 59 10.11 3.87 0.68
C SER A 59 9.02 4.38 -0.28
N PRO A 60 8.12 3.51 -0.76
CA PRO A 60 7.03 3.94 -1.63
C PRO A 60 6.06 4.83 -0.87
N SER A 61 5.69 5.96 -1.46
CA SER A 61 4.71 6.88 -0.87
C SER A 61 3.85 7.50 -1.96
N ILE A 62 2.58 7.75 -1.65
CA ILE A 62 1.69 8.56 -2.48
C ILE A 62 1.81 10.01 -2.03
N LEU A 63 2.01 10.90 -3.00
CA LEU A 63 2.05 12.35 -2.79
C LEU A 63 0.86 12.97 -3.52
N LEU A 64 -0.01 13.65 -2.79
CA LEU A 64 -1.11 14.43 -3.37
C LEU A 64 -0.62 15.86 -3.56
N LEU A 65 -0.69 16.35 -4.79
CA LEU A 65 -0.27 17.69 -5.18
C LEU A 65 -1.50 18.57 -5.40
N ASN A 66 -1.37 19.87 -5.10
CA ASN A 66 -2.34 20.87 -5.52
C ASN A 66 -2.06 21.36 -6.96
N GLU A 67 -2.82 22.35 -7.42
CA GLU A 67 -2.65 22.97 -8.74
C GLU A 67 -1.33 23.74 -8.92
N PHE A 68 -0.60 24.00 -7.83
CA PHE A 68 0.71 24.69 -7.81
C PHE A 68 1.88 23.70 -7.61
N ASP A 69 1.64 22.40 -7.78
CA ASP A 69 2.60 21.30 -7.55
C ASP A 69 3.12 21.21 -6.10
N GLU A 70 2.40 21.80 -5.13
CA GLU A 70 2.75 21.70 -3.72
C GLU A 70 2.17 20.43 -3.10
N ILE A 71 2.97 19.75 -2.26
CA ILE A 71 2.54 18.55 -1.55
C ILE A 71 1.52 18.92 -0.47
N VAL A 72 0.26 18.57 -0.69
CA VAL A 72 -0.82 18.71 0.29
C VAL A 72 -0.78 17.56 1.28
N GLU A 73 -0.49 16.35 0.80
CA GLU A 73 -0.47 15.15 1.63
C GLU A 73 0.55 14.13 1.15
N LYS A 74 1.18 13.45 2.10
CA LYS A 74 2.08 12.33 1.88
C LYS A 74 1.63 11.13 2.70
N VAL A 75 1.43 9.99 2.03
CA VAL A 75 1.03 8.73 2.66
C VAL A 75 2.05 7.66 2.36
N ASP A 76 2.56 6.98 3.39
CA ASP A 76 3.41 5.80 3.24
C ASP A 76 2.54 4.59 2.87
N ILE A 77 2.88 3.92 1.78
CA ILE A 77 2.14 2.75 1.26
C ILE A 77 2.96 1.46 1.34
N SER A 78 4.08 1.45 2.07
CA SER A 78 4.98 0.30 2.14
C SER A 78 4.33 -0.98 2.67
N GLU A 79 3.29 -0.85 3.50
CA GLU A 79 2.51 -1.96 4.06
C GLU A 79 1.14 -2.14 3.38
N PHE A 80 0.79 -1.29 2.41
CA PHE A 80 -0.53 -1.32 1.79
C PHE A 80 -0.63 -2.48 0.79
N SER A 81 -1.81 -3.09 0.74
CA SER A 81 -2.21 -3.96 -0.35
C SER A 81 -2.53 -3.17 -1.61
N ARG A 82 -2.55 -3.86 -2.76
CA ARG A 82 -2.97 -3.28 -4.04
C ARG A 82 -4.37 -2.67 -3.94
N GLU A 83 -5.29 -3.36 -3.28
CA GLU A 83 -6.67 -2.90 -3.11
C GLU A 83 -6.74 -1.63 -2.26
N GLU A 84 -6.01 -1.56 -1.15
CA GLU A 84 -5.93 -0.37 -0.31
C GLU A 84 -5.37 0.85 -1.08
N CYS A 85 -4.34 0.64 -1.90
CA CYS A 85 -3.81 1.70 -2.77
C CYS A 85 -4.86 2.21 -3.78
N ASN A 86 -5.60 1.29 -4.42
CA ASN A 86 -6.67 1.66 -5.36
C ASN A 86 -7.80 2.41 -4.64
N ASN A 87 -8.27 1.87 -3.51
CA ASN A 87 -9.35 2.46 -2.71
C ASN A 87 -8.96 3.84 -2.15
N PHE A 88 -7.69 4.02 -1.76
CA PHE A 88 -7.17 5.32 -1.35
C PHE A 88 -7.39 6.38 -2.44
N LEU A 89 -6.96 6.11 -3.68
CA LEU A 89 -7.13 7.05 -4.79
C LEU A 89 -8.60 7.28 -5.14
N LEU A 90 -9.41 6.21 -5.18
CA LEU A 90 -10.84 6.31 -5.48
C LEU A 90 -11.59 7.17 -4.44
N ARG A 91 -11.28 7.01 -3.15
CA ARG A 91 -11.84 7.84 -2.07
C ARG A 91 -11.39 9.28 -2.13
N ARG A 92 -10.23 9.58 -2.72
CA ARG A 92 -9.80 10.96 -3.01
C ARG A 92 -10.45 11.56 -4.26
N GLY A 93 -11.30 10.80 -4.95
CA GLY A 93 -12.04 11.27 -6.10
C GLY A 93 -11.34 11.03 -7.44
N PHE A 94 -10.18 10.37 -7.45
CA PHE A 94 -9.50 10.04 -8.70
C PHE A 94 -10.35 9.10 -9.54
N PHE A 95 -10.32 9.33 -10.85
CA PHE A 95 -11.03 8.51 -11.81
C PHE A 95 -10.13 7.36 -12.28
N LYS A 96 -10.61 6.13 -12.13
CA LYS A 96 -9.98 4.94 -12.69
C LYS A 96 -10.69 4.55 -13.99
N LYS A 97 -9.93 4.49 -15.09
CA LYS A 97 -10.38 3.98 -16.38
C LYS A 97 -10.52 2.46 -16.36
N SER A 98 -11.35 1.90 -17.24
CA SER A 98 -11.44 0.43 -17.40
C SER A 98 -10.28 -0.09 -18.25
N ASN A 99 -9.84 0.70 -19.23
CA ASN A 99 -8.69 0.45 -20.08
C ASN A 99 -7.81 1.71 -20.20
N THR A 100 -6.52 1.52 -20.43
CA THR A 100 -5.56 2.59 -20.74
C THR A 100 -6.00 3.51 -21.89
N MET A 101 -6.70 2.97 -22.89
CA MET A 101 -7.17 3.70 -24.09
C MET A 101 -8.52 4.40 -23.90
N ASP A 102 -9.22 4.17 -22.78
CA ASP A 102 -10.52 4.80 -22.55
C ASP A 102 -10.35 6.31 -22.32
N GLU A 103 -11.29 7.08 -22.85
CA GLU A 103 -11.35 8.51 -22.63
C GLU A 103 -11.84 8.84 -21.22
N VAL A 104 -11.24 9.87 -20.63
CA VAL A 104 -11.70 10.42 -19.35
C VAL A 104 -12.90 11.33 -19.64
N PRO A 105 -14.01 11.19 -18.89
CA PRO A 105 -15.17 12.08 -19.05
C PRO A 105 -14.78 13.55 -18.97
N GLU A 106 -15.37 14.40 -19.82
CA GLU A 106 -14.98 15.81 -19.96
C GLU A 106 -14.96 16.59 -18.63
N HIS A 107 -15.92 16.28 -17.74
CA HIS A 107 -16.04 16.91 -16.42
C HIS A 107 -14.96 16.50 -15.41
N LEU A 108 -14.12 15.51 -15.73
CA LEU A 108 -13.01 15.03 -14.89
C LEU A 108 -11.63 15.30 -15.51
N LEU A 109 -11.59 15.88 -16.72
CA LEU A 109 -10.34 16.21 -17.40
C LEU A 109 -9.52 17.21 -16.57
N ASN A 110 -10.20 18.21 -16.04
CA ASN A 110 -9.63 19.26 -15.20
C ASN A 110 -10.09 19.02 -13.76
N GLY A 111 -9.13 19.00 -12.82
CA GLY A 111 -9.43 18.97 -11.39
C GLY A 111 -10.18 20.24 -10.93
N PRO A 112 -10.48 20.38 -9.63
CA PRO A 112 -9.99 19.56 -8.52
C PRO A 112 -10.76 18.25 -8.32
N TYR A 113 -10.09 17.23 -7.77
CA TYR A 113 -10.74 15.99 -7.34
C TYR A 113 -11.31 16.16 -5.94
N PHE A 114 -12.58 15.81 -5.76
CA PHE A 114 -13.26 15.87 -4.48
C PHE A 114 -13.30 14.49 -3.82
N PRO A 115 -12.98 14.37 -2.52
CA PRO A 115 -13.14 13.13 -1.80
C PRO A 115 -14.57 12.58 -1.90
N LYS A 116 -14.69 11.26 -2.03
CA LYS A 116 -15.96 10.53 -2.09
C LYS A 116 -16.15 9.81 -0.76
N GLU A 117 -17.21 10.15 -0.05
CA GLU A 117 -17.51 9.59 1.28
C GLU A 117 -18.16 8.18 1.19
N ASP A 118 -18.73 7.82 0.02
CA ASP A 118 -19.61 6.66 -0.14
C ASP A 118 -18.97 5.43 -0.83
N LEU A 119 -17.65 5.24 -0.75
CA LEU A 119 -16.91 4.13 -1.40
C LEU A 119 -16.32 3.08 -0.43
#